data_AF-A0AA40LI27-F1
#
_entry.id   AF-A0AA40LI27-F1
#
_cell.length_a   1.000
_cell.length_b   1.000
_cell.length_c   1.000
_cell.angle_alpha   90.00
_cell.angle_beta   90.00
_cell.angle_gamma   90.00
#
_symmetry.space_group_name_H-M   'P 1'
#
loop_
_entity.id
_entity.type
_entity.pdbx_description
1 polymer ?
#
loop_
_entity_poly.entity_id
_entity_poly.type
_entity_poly.pdbx_seq_one_letter_code
_entity_poly.pdbx_strand_id
1 'polypeptide(L)'
;MPKGAGHSGENARMRHGDFEHLPEFRQVVSNTTVLLCLGTYQVIGGIISPVSDNYRKKDLAAAHHRVAMVRLALQTSDWIRVDPWESEQAQWTETVKVLRHHHSELLRHLPQEEGGGQGRDVSQAPAAVPELKLLCGADILKTFQTPNLWKDEHIQEIVEKFGLVCVGRAGHDLKRYISDSPILQRCQHNILLVREPVQNEISATYVRRALGHGHSVKYLLPDAVIAYIKDHNLYSRGSSWKGSSTQNNEGETS
;
A
#
# COMPACT_ATOMS: atom_id res chain seq x y z
N MET A 1 19.46 40.11 -21.28
CA MET A 1 19.63 39.14 -20.18
C MET A 1 18.28 38.53 -19.84
N PRO A 2 17.99 37.29 -20.25
CA PRO A 2 16.79 36.59 -19.80
C PRO A 2 17.09 35.75 -18.55
N LYS A 3 16.18 35.80 -17.59
CA LYS A 3 16.21 35.06 -16.32
C LYS A 3 16.05 33.56 -16.59
N GLY A 4 16.93 32.76 -16.01
CA GLY A 4 16.86 31.30 -16.05
C GLY A 4 15.66 30.77 -15.28
N ALA A 5 14.86 29.95 -15.95
CA ALA A 5 13.86 29.10 -15.31
C ALA A 5 14.58 27.89 -14.71
N GLY A 6 14.61 27.81 -13.38
CA GLY A 6 15.05 26.62 -12.66
C GLY A 6 14.01 25.52 -12.81
N HIS A 7 14.28 24.55 -13.70
CA HIS A 7 13.68 23.22 -13.61
C HIS A 7 14.52 22.40 -12.62
N SER A 8 14.04 22.23 -11.39
CA SER A 8 14.52 21.17 -10.50
C SER A 8 13.46 20.07 -10.41
N GLY A 9 13.27 19.35 -11.52
CA GLY A 9 12.62 18.05 -11.51
C GLY A 9 13.69 16.99 -11.25
N GLU A 10 14.03 16.79 -9.98
CA GLU A 10 14.98 15.73 -9.62
C GLU A 10 14.23 14.39 -9.64
N ASN A 11 14.29 13.74 -10.81
CA ASN A 11 13.65 12.46 -11.08
C ASN A 11 14.27 11.35 -10.22
N ALA A 12 13.46 10.72 -9.35
CA ALA A 12 13.84 9.54 -8.59
C ALA A 12 13.92 8.30 -9.51
N ARG A 13 15.14 7.98 -9.95
CA ARG A 13 15.47 6.67 -10.54
C ARG A 13 15.47 5.66 -9.40
N MET A 14 14.76 4.52 -9.51
CA MET A 14 14.79 3.47 -8.49
C MET A 14 16.24 3.14 -8.12
N ARG A 15 16.71 3.65 -6.98
CA ARG A 15 17.93 3.22 -6.32
C ARG A 15 17.51 2.24 -5.24
N HIS A 16 18.35 1.25 -4.98
CA HIS A 16 18.14 0.28 -3.88
C HIS A 16 17.77 0.94 -2.52
N GLY A 17 18.08 2.23 -2.34
CA GLY A 17 17.78 3.03 -1.14
C GLY A 17 16.42 3.74 -1.09
N ASP A 18 15.61 3.76 -2.17
CA ASP A 18 14.33 4.50 -2.16
C ASP A 18 13.28 3.84 -1.24
N PHE A 19 13.46 2.55 -0.94
CA PHE A 19 12.65 1.81 0.04
C PHE A 19 13.20 1.89 1.48
N GLU A 20 14.42 2.39 1.68
CA GLU A 20 15.02 2.54 3.00
C GLU A 20 14.43 3.72 3.78
N HIS A 21 13.87 4.71 3.08
CA HIS A 21 13.24 5.93 3.63
C HIS A 21 11.70 5.85 3.70
N LEU A 22 11.11 4.66 3.68
CA LEU A 22 9.67 4.47 3.77
C LEU A 22 9.14 3.97 5.13
N PRO A 23 9.47 4.60 6.28
CA PRO A 23 8.68 4.45 7.50
C PRO A 23 7.20 4.83 7.29
N GLU A 24 6.91 5.78 6.37
CA GLU A 24 5.58 6.37 6.14
C GLU A 24 4.57 5.36 5.58
N PHE A 25 5.00 4.37 4.79
CA PHE A 25 4.12 3.29 4.31
C PHE A 25 3.77 2.27 5.39
N ARG A 26 4.54 2.21 6.48
CA ARG A 26 4.54 1.06 7.38
C ARG A 26 3.56 1.19 8.54
N GLN A 27 3.01 2.38 8.76
CA GLN A 27 2.27 2.68 9.98
C GLN A 27 0.86 3.18 9.79
N VAL A 28 0.44 3.48 8.57
CA VAL A 28 -0.96 3.81 8.32
C VAL A 28 -1.69 2.65 7.68
N VAL A 29 -2.57 2.09 8.50
CA VAL A 29 -3.54 1.04 8.23
C VAL A 29 -4.17 1.20 6.84
N SER A 30 -3.58 0.56 5.83
CA SER A 30 -4.21 0.34 4.54
C SER A 30 -3.85 -1.03 4.00
N ASN A 31 -4.87 -1.83 3.69
CA ASN A 31 -4.69 -3.15 3.09
C ASN A 31 -4.33 -3.07 1.60
N THR A 32 -4.44 -1.90 0.96
CA THR A 32 -4.14 -1.69 -0.44
C THR A 32 -3.19 -0.49 -0.59
N THR A 33 -1.99 -0.75 -1.06
CA THR A 33 -1.05 0.28 -1.52
C THR A 33 -0.70 -0.01 -2.96
N VAL A 34 -0.65 1.03 -3.79
CA VAL A 34 -0.42 0.90 -5.23
C VAL A 34 0.73 1.80 -5.63
N LEU A 35 1.61 1.30 -6.49
CA LEU A 35 2.74 2.04 -7.05
C LEU A 35 2.51 2.33 -8.53
N LEU A 36 2.87 3.53 -8.95
CA LEU A 36 2.90 3.96 -10.34
C LEU A 36 4.34 3.90 -10.84
N CYS A 37 4.59 3.14 -11.90
CA CYS A 37 5.92 2.90 -12.45
C CYS A 37 5.98 3.27 -13.94
N LEU A 38 7.04 3.94 -14.40
CA LEU A 38 7.37 4.13 -15.82
C LEU A 38 8.56 3.22 -16.22
N GLY A 39 8.51 2.63 -17.42
CA GLY A 39 9.60 1.87 -18.00
C GLY A 39 10.08 0.70 -17.12
N THR A 40 11.40 0.42 -17.12
CA THR A 40 12.03 -0.60 -16.25
C THR A 40 12.16 -0.10 -14.81
N TYR A 41 11.04 0.27 -14.18
CA TYR A 41 10.92 0.55 -12.74
C TYR A 41 11.27 1.97 -12.26
N GLN A 42 10.92 3.03 -12.96
CA GLN A 42 10.93 4.38 -12.36
C GLN A 42 9.62 4.63 -11.60
N VAL A 43 9.64 4.74 -10.27
CA VAL A 43 8.43 5.09 -9.51
C VAL A 43 8.12 6.57 -9.69
N ILE A 44 6.90 6.87 -10.14
CA ILE A 44 6.42 8.25 -10.36
C ILE A 44 5.33 8.67 -9.37
N GLY A 45 4.85 7.74 -8.54
CA GLY A 45 3.86 8.03 -7.52
C GLY A 45 3.45 6.81 -6.71
N GLY A 46 2.90 7.07 -5.52
CA GLY A 46 2.32 6.06 -4.64
C GLY A 46 0.89 6.42 -4.26
N ILE A 47 0.01 5.43 -4.19
CA ILE A 47 -1.38 5.59 -3.75
C ILE A 47 -1.62 4.67 -2.56
N ILE A 48 -1.98 5.25 -1.42
CA ILE A 48 -2.53 4.52 -0.29
C ILE A 48 -4.05 4.54 -0.42
N SER A 49 -4.68 3.37 -0.56
CA SER A 49 -6.13 3.19 -0.74
C SER A 49 -6.74 2.49 0.46
N PRO A 50 -7.24 3.22 1.48
CA PRO A 50 -7.82 2.61 2.67
C PRO A 50 -9.04 1.77 2.32
N VAL A 51 -9.13 0.58 2.91
CA VAL A 51 -10.26 -0.33 2.68
C VAL A 51 -11.60 0.27 3.13
N SER A 52 -12.71 -0.12 2.52
CA SER A 52 -14.07 0.21 3.01
C SER A 52 -14.36 -0.37 4.39
N ASP A 53 -15.19 0.32 5.18
CA ASP A 53 -15.69 -0.19 6.48
C ASP A 53 -16.55 -1.45 6.32
N ASN A 54 -17.09 -1.68 5.11
CA ASN A 54 -17.83 -2.88 4.75
C ASN A 54 -16.97 -4.16 4.74
N TYR A 55 -15.64 -4.05 4.86
CA TYR A 55 -14.76 -5.20 5.07
C TYR A 55 -15.02 -5.89 6.42
N ARG A 56 -15.67 -5.22 7.38
CA ARG A 56 -16.12 -5.78 8.68
C ARG A 56 -15.00 -6.42 9.51
N LYS A 57 -13.75 -5.99 9.34
CA LYS A 57 -12.66 -6.41 10.24
C LYS A 57 -12.93 -5.89 11.64
N LYS A 58 -12.88 -6.79 12.62
CA LYS A 58 -12.98 -6.44 14.04
C LYS A 58 -11.94 -5.37 14.39
N ASP A 59 -12.35 -4.35 15.12
CA ASP A 59 -11.51 -3.25 15.61
C ASP A 59 -10.94 -2.31 14.52
N LEU A 60 -11.55 -2.28 13.33
CA LEU A 60 -11.21 -1.30 12.31
C LEU A 60 -11.87 0.04 12.61
N ALA A 61 -11.07 1.10 12.75
CA ALA A 61 -11.59 2.46 12.84
C ALA A 61 -12.32 2.84 11.55
N ALA A 62 -13.33 3.70 11.65
CA ALA A 62 -14.10 4.16 10.50
C ALA A 62 -13.18 4.72 9.39
N ALA A 63 -13.59 4.52 8.14
CA ALA A 63 -12.85 4.85 6.93
C ALA A 63 -12.37 6.29 6.93
N HIS A 64 -13.25 7.23 7.25
CA HIS A 64 -12.92 8.66 7.28
C HIS A 64 -11.79 8.98 8.28
N HIS A 65 -11.73 8.31 9.45
CA HIS A 65 -10.62 8.47 10.39
C HIS A 65 -9.32 7.90 9.82
N ARG A 66 -9.38 6.73 9.16
CA ARG A 66 -8.19 6.15 8.54
C ARG A 66 -7.66 7.03 7.42
N VAL A 67 -8.52 7.51 6.52
CA VAL A 67 -8.15 8.45 5.44
C VAL A 67 -7.52 9.71 6.01
N ALA A 68 -8.11 10.30 7.07
CA ALA A 68 -7.55 11.49 7.72
C ALA A 68 -6.16 11.22 8.32
N MET A 69 -5.99 10.10 9.03
CA MET A 69 -4.70 9.69 9.59
C MET A 69 -3.65 9.45 8.50
N VAL A 70 -4.02 8.82 7.37
CA VAL A 70 -3.09 8.66 6.22
C VAL A 70 -2.69 10.03 5.68
N ARG A 71 -3.66 10.93 5.49
CA ARG A 71 -3.39 12.27 4.97
C ARG A 71 -2.43 13.05 5.88
N LEU A 72 -2.58 12.92 7.19
CA LEU A 72 -1.66 13.53 8.17
C LEU A 72 -0.27 12.90 8.13
N ALA A 73 -0.19 11.57 7.98
CA ALA A 73 1.09 10.87 7.90
C ALA A 73 1.88 11.19 6.62
N LEU A 74 1.17 11.50 5.53
CA LEU A 74 1.76 11.80 4.23
C LEU A 74 2.08 13.29 4.02
N GLN A 75 1.93 14.15 5.04
CA GLN A 75 2.21 15.59 4.90
C GLN A 75 3.66 15.89 4.51
N THR A 76 4.59 15.00 4.86
CA THR A 76 6.02 15.09 4.54
C THR A 76 6.39 14.41 3.22
N SER A 77 5.43 13.72 2.58
CA SER A 77 5.65 12.99 1.34
C SER A 77 5.32 13.86 0.13
N ASP A 78 6.20 13.89 -0.87
CA ASP A 78 6.02 14.61 -2.13
C ASP A 78 5.55 13.71 -3.29
N TRP A 79 5.55 12.39 -3.10
CA TRP A 79 5.26 11.41 -4.16
C TRP A 79 4.14 10.41 -3.81
N ILE A 80 3.75 10.31 -2.53
CA ILE A 80 2.68 9.41 -2.06
C ILE A 80 1.44 10.23 -1.73
N ARG A 81 0.28 9.77 -2.20
CA ARG A 81 -1.01 10.35 -1.84
C ARG A 81 -1.96 9.30 -1.27
N VAL A 82 -2.93 9.76 -0.50
CA VAL A 82 -4.09 8.96 -0.13
C VAL A 82 -5.20 9.14 -1.17
N ASP A 83 -5.86 8.04 -1.53
CA ASP A 83 -7.06 8.06 -2.36
C ASP A 83 -8.22 7.38 -1.60
N PRO A 84 -9.29 8.11 -1.26
CA PRO A 84 -10.38 7.56 -0.47
C PRO A 84 -11.38 6.74 -1.31
N TRP A 85 -11.22 6.64 -2.64
CA TRP A 85 -12.20 6.05 -3.54
C TRP A 85 -12.67 4.66 -3.08
N GLU A 86 -11.76 3.75 -2.73
CA GLU A 86 -12.11 2.39 -2.24
C GLU A 86 -12.98 2.46 -0.98
N SER A 87 -12.65 3.39 -0.08
CA SER A 87 -13.30 3.54 1.21
C SER A 87 -14.70 4.16 1.10
N GLU A 88 -14.92 4.96 0.07
CA GLU A 88 -16.18 5.65 -0.24
C GLU A 88 -17.16 4.76 -1.01
N GLN A 89 -16.75 3.56 -1.43
CA GLN A 89 -17.65 2.61 -2.08
C GLN A 89 -18.72 2.10 -1.12
N ALA A 90 -19.96 2.01 -1.62
CA ALA A 90 -21.12 1.57 -0.86
C ALA A 90 -21.02 0.12 -0.36
N GLN A 91 -20.20 -0.71 -1.01
CA GLN A 91 -19.94 -2.11 -0.65
C GLN A 91 -18.43 -2.36 -0.63
N TRP A 92 -18.02 -3.46 0.02
CA TRP A 92 -16.64 -3.91 -0.05
C TRP A 92 -16.26 -4.22 -1.51
N THR A 93 -15.04 -3.82 -1.88
CA THR A 93 -14.52 -3.91 -3.24
C THR A 93 -13.28 -4.78 -3.26
N GLU A 94 -13.24 -5.78 -4.14
CA GLU A 94 -12.06 -6.63 -4.32
C GLU A 94 -10.86 -5.79 -4.82
N THR A 95 -9.64 -6.12 -4.36
CA THR A 95 -8.41 -5.40 -4.72
C THR A 95 -8.21 -5.28 -6.24
N VAL A 96 -8.57 -6.30 -7.03
CA VAL A 96 -8.47 -6.23 -8.50
C VAL A 96 -9.35 -5.12 -9.09
N LYS A 97 -10.52 -4.84 -8.51
CA LYS A 97 -11.41 -3.76 -8.97
C LYS A 97 -10.85 -2.38 -8.60
N VAL A 98 -10.19 -2.26 -7.45
CA VAL A 98 -9.46 -1.05 -7.05
C VAL A 98 -8.31 -0.77 -8.03
N LEU A 99 -7.54 -1.80 -8.41
CA LEU A 99 -6.48 -1.67 -9.41
C LEU A 99 -7.05 -1.25 -10.78
N ARG A 100 -8.14 -1.86 -11.25
CA ARG A 100 -8.82 -1.46 -12.49
C ARG A 100 -9.25 0.01 -12.46
N HIS A 101 -9.79 0.48 -11.34
CA HIS A 101 -10.19 1.88 -11.16
C HIS A 101 -8.98 2.80 -11.31
N HIS A 102 -7.94 2.63 -10.49
CA HIS A 102 -6.75 3.50 -10.55
C HIS A 102 -5.99 3.41 -11.88
N HIS A 103 -5.98 2.26 -12.53
CA HIS A 103 -5.42 2.12 -13.86
C HIS A 103 -6.22 2.91 -14.90
N SER A 104 -7.56 2.88 -14.80
CA SER A 104 -8.42 3.69 -15.67
C SER A 104 -8.25 5.19 -15.42
N GLU A 105 -8.11 5.60 -14.16
CA GLU A 105 -7.78 6.99 -13.81
C GLU A 105 -6.42 7.40 -14.39
N LEU A 106 -5.41 6.55 -14.24
CA LEU A 106 -4.06 6.78 -14.77
C LEU A 106 -4.08 7.01 -16.28
N LEU A 107 -4.78 6.13 -17.02
CA LEU A 107 -4.91 6.25 -18.48
C LEU A 107 -5.66 7.52 -18.89
N ARG A 108 -6.65 7.98 -18.11
CA ARG A 108 -7.38 9.24 -18.41
C ARG A 108 -6.54 10.50 -18.23
N HIS A 109 -5.49 10.45 -17.42
CA HIS A 109 -4.58 11.58 -17.22
C HIS A 109 -3.38 11.56 -18.16
N LEU A 110 -3.24 10.53 -19.00
CA LEU A 110 -2.24 10.54 -20.06
C LEU A 110 -2.62 11.56 -21.13
N PRO A 111 -1.65 12.28 -21.71
CA PRO A 111 -1.91 13.13 -22.86
C PRO A 111 -2.59 12.29 -23.94
N GLN A 112 -3.81 12.64 -24.33
CA GLN A 112 -4.36 12.12 -25.58
C GLN A 112 -3.46 12.67 -26.70
N GLU A 113 -2.92 11.78 -27.52
CA GLU A 113 -2.38 12.22 -28.81
C GLU A 113 -3.55 12.81 -29.60
N GLU A 114 -3.67 14.14 -29.59
CA GLU A 114 -4.58 14.85 -30.47
C GLU A 114 -4.13 14.59 -31.92
N GLY A 115 -4.77 13.61 -32.55
CA GLY A 115 -4.68 13.42 -33.99
C GLY A 115 -5.27 14.64 -34.70
N GLY A 116 -4.41 15.52 -35.21
CA GLY A 116 -4.80 16.51 -36.20
C GLY A 116 -3.96 17.79 -36.22
N GLY A 117 -2.85 17.80 -36.96
CA GLY A 117 -2.15 19.04 -37.30
C GLY A 117 -0.82 18.81 -38.02
N GLN A 118 -0.80 19.05 -39.33
CA GLN A 118 0.35 18.88 -40.21
C GLN A 118 1.64 19.55 -39.70
N GLY A 119 2.73 18.79 -39.74
CA GLY A 119 4.08 19.31 -39.98
C GLY A 119 4.87 19.75 -38.76
N ARG A 120 5.58 18.81 -38.13
CA ARG A 120 6.97 18.99 -37.67
C ARG A 120 7.57 17.65 -37.25
N ASP A 121 8.69 17.34 -37.90
CA ASP A 121 9.57 16.23 -37.59
C ASP A 121 10.18 16.46 -36.20
N VAL A 122 9.63 15.79 -35.19
CA VAL A 122 10.30 15.58 -33.90
C VAL A 122 10.06 14.13 -33.55
N SER A 123 11.11 13.31 -33.70
CA SER A 123 11.16 11.94 -33.20
C SER A 123 11.08 11.96 -31.66
N GLN A 124 9.88 12.12 -31.09
CA GLN A 124 9.63 11.78 -29.71
C GLN A 124 9.32 10.29 -29.65
N ALA A 125 10.18 9.52 -28.98
CA ALA A 125 9.87 8.14 -28.64
C ALA A 125 8.51 8.11 -27.92
N PRO A 126 7.64 7.11 -28.19
CA PRO A 126 6.34 7.04 -27.54
C PRO A 126 6.54 7.13 -26.03
N ALA A 127 5.90 8.11 -25.40
CA ALA A 127 5.95 8.27 -23.95
C ALA A 127 5.53 6.93 -23.33
N ALA A 128 6.44 6.30 -22.59
CA ALA A 128 6.18 4.99 -22.00
C ALA A 128 4.90 5.08 -21.16
N VAL A 129 3.93 4.22 -21.43
CA VAL A 129 2.68 4.18 -20.67
C VAL A 129 3.03 3.75 -19.23
N PRO A 130 2.60 4.49 -18.21
CA PRO A 130 2.83 4.11 -16.83
C PRO A 130 2.08 2.83 -16.49
N GLU A 131 2.79 1.93 -15.82
CA GLU A 131 2.27 0.69 -15.26
C GLU A 131 1.81 0.91 -13.82
N LEU A 132 0.71 0.27 -13.46
CA LEU A 132 0.20 0.24 -12.10
C LEU A 132 0.57 -1.10 -11.45
N LYS A 133 1.30 -1.10 -10.34
CA LYS A 133 1.64 -2.34 -9.60
C LYS A 133 1.07 -2.34 -8.20
N LEU A 134 0.58 -3.49 -7.74
CA LEU A 134 0.14 -3.66 -6.35
C LEU A 134 1.36 -3.80 -5.44
N LEU A 135 1.49 -2.94 -4.43
CA LEU A 135 2.50 -3.06 -3.38
C LEU A 135 1.92 -3.84 -2.20
N CYS A 136 2.58 -4.93 -1.81
CA CYS A 136 2.14 -5.72 -0.68
C CYS A 136 3.31 -6.30 0.13
N GLY A 137 3.04 -6.70 1.37
CA GLY A 137 3.99 -7.48 2.17
C GLY A 137 3.92 -8.97 1.85
N ALA A 138 4.94 -9.71 2.29
CA ALA A 138 5.00 -11.17 2.20
C ALA A 138 3.75 -11.90 2.72
N ASP A 139 3.08 -11.33 3.72
CA ASP A 139 1.84 -11.85 4.29
C ASP A 139 0.71 -11.96 3.25
N ILE A 140 0.54 -10.93 2.41
CA ILE A 140 -0.50 -10.91 1.37
C ILE A 140 -0.21 -11.97 0.31
N LEU A 141 1.06 -12.09 -0.11
CA LEU A 141 1.47 -13.11 -1.07
C LEU A 141 1.15 -14.53 -0.57
N LYS A 142 1.39 -14.78 0.73
CA LYS A 142 0.98 -16.05 1.37
C LYS A 142 -0.53 -16.25 1.33
N THR A 143 -1.33 -15.18 1.50
CA THR A 143 -2.79 -15.30 1.49
C THR A 143 -3.37 -15.71 0.13
N PHE A 144 -2.65 -15.53 -0.98
CA PHE A 144 -3.08 -16.01 -2.31
C PHE A 144 -3.22 -17.54 -2.36
N GLN A 145 -2.55 -18.26 -1.46
CA GLN A 145 -2.66 -19.71 -1.33
C GLN A 145 -3.79 -20.14 -0.38
N THR A 146 -4.47 -19.20 0.28
CA THR A 146 -5.54 -19.50 1.24
C THR A 146 -6.83 -19.84 0.48
N PRO A 147 -7.40 -21.05 0.65
CA PRO A 147 -8.60 -21.46 -0.06
C PRO A 147 -9.76 -20.49 0.19
N ASN A 148 -10.52 -20.18 -0.87
CA ASN A 148 -11.73 -19.33 -0.84
C ASN A 148 -11.52 -17.87 -0.44
N LEU A 149 -10.28 -17.41 -0.21
CA LEU A 149 -10.01 -16.01 0.11
C LEU A 149 -9.86 -15.13 -1.13
N TRP A 150 -9.24 -15.68 -2.18
CA TRP A 150 -9.03 -15.03 -3.46
C TRP A 150 -9.61 -15.91 -4.57
N LYS A 151 -10.15 -15.28 -5.62
CA LYS A 151 -10.51 -15.99 -6.84
C LYS A 151 -9.26 -16.11 -7.71
N ASP A 152 -9.01 -17.29 -8.28
CA ASP A 152 -7.85 -17.53 -9.15
C ASP A 152 -7.79 -16.54 -10.33
N GLU A 153 -8.96 -16.23 -10.91
CA GLU A 153 -9.11 -15.21 -11.96
C GLU A 153 -8.64 -13.82 -11.50
N HIS A 154 -8.92 -13.46 -10.25
CA HIS A 154 -8.48 -12.18 -9.69
C HIS A 154 -6.98 -12.19 -9.43
N ILE A 155 -6.41 -13.28 -8.89
CA ILE A 155 -4.96 -13.40 -8.68
C ILE A 155 -4.26 -13.29 -10.03
N GLN A 156 -4.70 -14.06 -11.02
CA GLN A 156 -4.13 -14.05 -12.36
C GLN A 156 -4.16 -12.65 -12.94
N GLU A 157 -5.30 -11.95 -12.89
CA GLU A 157 -5.38 -10.59 -13.42
C GLU A 157 -4.44 -9.61 -12.69
N ILE A 158 -4.34 -9.71 -11.36
CA ILE A 158 -3.43 -8.88 -10.56
C ILE A 158 -1.99 -9.05 -11.06
N VAL A 159 -1.51 -10.28 -11.20
CA VAL A 159 -0.09 -10.52 -11.54
C VAL A 159 0.19 -10.44 -13.05
N GLU A 160 -0.80 -10.67 -13.90
CA GLU A 160 -0.64 -10.65 -15.36
C GLU A 160 -0.77 -9.23 -15.92
N LYS A 161 -1.81 -8.47 -15.52
CA LYS A 161 -2.08 -7.14 -16.10
C LYS A 161 -1.41 -5.98 -15.36
N PHE A 162 -1.37 -6.04 -14.03
CA PHE A 162 -0.87 -4.93 -13.20
C PHE A 162 0.57 -5.22 -12.78
N GLY A 163 0.76 -6.35 -12.12
CA GLY A 163 2.03 -6.75 -11.51
C GLY A 163 2.04 -6.50 -10.01
N LEU A 164 3.03 -7.10 -9.36
CA LEU A 164 3.14 -7.14 -7.91
C LEU A 164 4.52 -6.68 -7.48
N VAL A 165 4.59 -5.80 -6.48
CA VAL A 165 5.82 -5.49 -5.75
C VAL A 165 5.65 -6.05 -4.34
N CYS A 166 6.41 -7.08 -4.01
CA CYS A 166 6.30 -7.77 -2.72
C CYS A 166 7.51 -7.45 -1.84
N VAL A 167 7.26 -6.85 -0.67
CA VAL A 167 8.29 -6.56 0.33
C VAL A 167 8.44 -7.75 1.27
N GLY A 168 9.66 -8.28 1.34
CA GLY A 168 10.02 -9.40 2.20
C GLY A 168 10.00 -9.03 3.67
N ARG A 169 9.55 -9.97 4.50
CA ARG A 169 9.52 -9.89 5.97
C ARG A 169 10.23 -11.10 6.57
N ALA A 170 10.72 -10.98 7.80
CA ALA A 170 11.38 -12.09 8.49
C ALA A 170 10.41 -13.28 8.63
N GLY A 171 10.91 -14.50 8.40
CA GLY A 171 10.10 -15.72 8.50
C GLY A 171 9.25 -16.07 7.28
N HIS A 172 9.32 -15.29 6.19
CA HIS A 172 8.63 -15.60 4.93
C HIS A 172 9.59 -15.93 3.80
N ASP A 173 9.31 -17.03 3.09
CA ASP A 173 10.02 -17.43 1.88
C ASP A 173 9.19 -17.08 0.63
N LEU A 174 9.41 -15.87 0.10
CA LEU A 174 8.71 -15.36 -1.08
C LEU A 174 8.95 -16.23 -2.31
N LYS A 175 10.15 -16.79 -2.47
CA LYS A 175 10.50 -17.61 -3.63
C LYS A 175 9.74 -18.93 -3.61
N ARG A 176 9.57 -19.50 -2.41
CA ARG A 176 8.72 -20.67 -2.22
C ARG A 176 7.25 -20.36 -2.51
N TYR A 177 6.71 -19.23 -2.03
CA TYR A 177 5.31 -18.87 -2.32
C TYR A 177 5.02 -18.73 -3.82
N ILE A 178 5.97 -18.18 -4.59
CA ILE A 178 5.86 -18.07 -6.05
C ILE A 178 5.94 -19.45 -6.70
N SER A 179 6.90 -20.29 -6.28
CA SER A 179 7.09 -21.64 -6.85
C SER A 179 5.90 -22.57 -6.56
N ASP A 180 5.28 -22.44 -5.40
CA ASP A 180 4.16 -23.29 -4.95
C ASP A 180 2.83 -22.91 -5.62
N SER A 181 2.75 -21.78 -6.35
CA SER A 181 1.55 -21.34 -7.07
C SER A 181 1.77 -21.33 -8.58
N PRO A 182 1.04 -22.16 -9.37
CA PRO A 182 1.18 -22.17 -10.83
C PRO A 182 0.94 -20.82 -11.50
N ILE A 183 0.00 -20.02 -10.96
CA ILE A 183 -0.34 -18.69 -11.47
C ILE A 183 0.84 -17.73 -11.25
N LEU A 184 1.38 -17.69 -10.03
CA LEU A 184 2.50 -16.81 -9.68
C LEU A 184 3.78 -17.20 -10.42
N GLN A 185 4.05 -18.50 -10.56
CA GLN A 185 5.21 -19.00 -11.28
C GLN A 185 5.19 -18.58 -12.76
N ARG A 186 4.03 -18.68 -13.43
CA ARG A 186 3.87 -18.26 -14.83
C ARG A 186 4.09 -16.76 -15.01
N CYS A 187 3.62 -15.96 -14.05
CA CYS A 187 3.71 -14.50 -14.09
C CYS A 187 4.88 -13.93 -13.28
N GLN A 188 5.89 -14.74 -12.93
CA GLN A 188 7.01 -14.33 -12.06
C GLN A 188 7.79 -13.11 -12.58
N HIS A 189 7.82 -12.91 -13.90
CA HIS A 189 8.49 -11.79 -14.55
C HIS A 189 7.85 -10.43 -14.20
N ASN A 190 6.59 -10.43 -13.79
CA ASN A 190 5.84 -9.24 -13.37
C ASN A 190 5.70 -9.14 -11.83
N ILE A 191 6.47 -9.95 -11.09
CA ILE A 191 6.52 -9.94 -9.63
C ILE A 191 7.91 -9.46 -9.18
N LEU A 192 7.99 -8.26 -8.64
CA LEU A 192 9.21 -7.67 -8.11
C LEU A 192 9.34 -7.98 -6.61
N LEU A 193 10.40 -8.69 -6.24
CA LEU A 193 10.70 -8.99 -4.84
C LEU A 193 11.68 -7.96 -4.28
N VAL A 194 11.24 -7.20 -3.27
CA VAL A 194 12.05 -6.21 -2.57
C VAL A 194 12.46 -6.77 -1.21
N ARG A 195 13.76 -6.78 -0.94
CA ARG A 195 14.29 -7.18 0.37
C ARG A 195 14.33 -5.96 1.28
N GLU A 196 13.80 -6.10 2.49
CA GLU A 196 13.93 -5.08 3.52
C GLU A 196 15.22 -5.35 4.33
N PRO A 197 16.19 -4.41 4.36
CA PRO A 197 17.45 -4.61 5.07
C PRO A 197 17.30 -4.50 6.60
N VAL A 198 16.21 -3.90 7.10
CA VAL A 198 15.95 -3.67 8.52
C VAL A 198 14.69 -4.44 8.94
N GLN A 199 14.78 -5.25 10.00
CA GLN A 199 13.62 -5.91 10.60
C GLN A 199 12.75 -4.88 11.34
N ASN A 200 11.64 -4.46 10.71
CA ASN A 200 10.67 -3.58 11.36
C ASN A 200 9.34 -4.32 11.58
N GLU A 201 9.18 -4.92 12.77
CA GLU A 201 8.02 -5.75 13.14
C GLU A 201 6.89 -4.97 13.85
N ILE A 202 6.85 -3.64 13.69
CA ILE A 202 5.78 -2.82 14.28
C ILE A 202 4.47 -3.06 13.50
N SER A 203 3.58 -3.87 14.07
CA SER A 203 2.25 -4.12 13.51
C SER A 203 1.22 -3.09 14.00
N ALA A 204 0.24 -2.77 13.16
CA ALA A 204 -0.89 -1.95 13.57
C ALA A 204 -1.66 -2.54 14.76
N THR A 205 -1.65 -3.87 14.93
CA THR A 205 -2.23 -4.56 16.09
C THR A 205 -1.49 -4.22 17.37
N TYR A 206 -0.16 -4.18 17.34
CA TYR A 206 0.66 -3.75 18.47
C TYR A 206 0.36 -2.30 18.85
N VAL A 207 0.34 -1.39 17.86
CA VAL A 207 0.05 0.04 18.08
C VAL A 207 -1.33 0.23 18.72
N ARG A 208 -2.39 -0.40 18.19
CA ARG A 208 -3.74 -0.34 18.77
C ARG A 208 -3.77 -0.87 20.21
N ARG A 209 -3.08 -1.99 20.47
CA ARG A 209 -2.98 -2.55 21.84
C ARG A 209 -2.27 -1.60 22.79
N ALA A 210 -1.14 -1.02 22.37
CA ALA A 210 -0.38 -0.06 23.18
C ALA A 210 -1.23 1.17 23.54
N LEU A 211 -1.93 1.75 22.55
CA LEU A 211 -2.89 2.84 22.75
C LEU A 211 -4.00 2.48 23.73
N GLY A 212 -4.60 1.29 23.59
CA GLY A 212 -5.67 0.82 24.49
C GLY A 212 -5.23 0.62 25.95
N HIS A 213 -3.93 0.45 26.20
CA HIS A 213 -3.35 0.36 27.55
C HIS A 213 -2.78 1.70 28.04
N GLY A 214 -2.90 2.78 27.26
CA GLY A 214 -2.33 4.09 27.60
C GLY A 214 -0.81 4.15 27.47
N HIS A 215 -0.19 3.19 26.78
CA HIS A 215 1.25 3.24 26.50
C HIS A 215 1.56 4.28 25.41
N SER A 216 2.75 4.86 25.50
CA SER A 216 3.24 5.77 24.45
C SER A 216 3.52 4.99 23.17
N VAL A 217 3.05 5.55 22.05
CA VAL A 217 3.41 5.12 20.69
C VAL A 217 4.24 6.17 19.96
N LYS A 218 4.85 7.11 20.71
CA LYS A 218 5.75 8.12 20.14
C LYS A 218 6.91 7.43 19.42
N TYR A 219 7.29 7.97 18.26
CA TYR A 219 8.28 7.39 17.34
C TYR A 219 7.82 6.10 16.62
N LEU A 220 6.64 5.57 16.96
CA LEU A 220 5.97 4.49 16.22
C LEU A 220 4.82 5.00 15.36
N LEU A 221 4.58 6.30 15.31
CA LEU A 221 3.63 6.98 14.43
C LEU A 221 4.08 8.44 14.29
N PRO A 222 3.73 9.14 13.19
CA PRO A 222 3.90 10.58 13.09
C PRO A 222 3.14 11.31 14.20
N ASP A 223 3.74 12.38 14.76
CA ASP A 223 3.15 13.12 15.88
C ASP A 223 1.76 13.69 15.55
N ALA A 224 1.54 14.13 14.31
CA ALA A 224 0.23 14.59 13.84
C ALA A 224 -0.85 13.50 13.89
N VAL A 225 -0.49 12.25 13.59
CA VAL A 225 -1.41 11.09 13.70
C VAL A 225 -1.70 10.78 15.16
N ILE A 226 -0.68 10.84 16.03
CA ILE A 226 -0.86 10.62 17.47
C ILE A 226 -1.80 11.68 18.07
N ALA A 227 -1.66 12.94 17.67
CA ALA A 227 -2.56 14.01 18.07
C ALA A 227 -4.00 13.74 17.60
N TYR A 228 -4.20 13.39 16.33
CA TYR A 228 -5.52 13.06 15.79
C TYR A 228 -6.19 11.88 16.53
N ILE A 229 -5.44 10.82 16.82
CA ILE A 229 -5.95 9.67 17.59
C ILE A 229 -6.47 10.11 18.97
N LYS A 230 -5.73 11.00 19.65
CA LYS A 230 -6.12 11.53 20.96
C LYS A 230 -7.36 12.41 20.86
N ASP A 231 -7.38 13.36 19.92
CA ASP A 231 -8.48 14.32 19.75
C ASP A 231 -9.81 13.62 19.42
N HIS A 232 -9.74 12.52 18.65
CA HIS A 232 -10.90 11.73 18.26
C HIS A 232 -11.16 10.50 19.16
N ASN A 233 -10.42 10.35 20.26
CA ASN A 233 -10.55 9.25 21.23
C ASN A 233 -10.52 7.84 20.60
N LEU A 234 -9.72 7.66 19.54
CA LEU A 234 -9.63 6.40 18.82
C LEU A 234 -8.81 5.36 19.61
N TYR A 235 -9.22 4.10 19.53
CA TYR A 235 -8.52 2.95 20.13
C TYR A 235 -8.46 2.95 21.68
N SER A 236 -9.30 3.74 22.34
CA SER A 236 -9.44 3.75 23.81
C SER A 236 -10.19 2.53 24.35
N ARG A 237 -9.88 2.10 25.57
CA ARG A 237 -10.42 0.90 26.25
C ARG A 237 -11.96 0.81 26.32
N GLY A 238 -12.69 1.91 26.05
CA GLY A 238 -14.16 1.99 26.01
C GLY A 238 -14.81 1.78 24.63
N SER A 239 -14.05 1.74 23.52
CA SER A 239 -14.60 1.52 22.18
C SER A 239 -14.84 0.02 21.93
N SER A 240 -15.90 -0.55 22.51
CA SER A 240 -16.31 -1.97 22.36
C SER A 240 -15.16 -3.00 22.32
N TRP A 241 -14.24 -2.91 23.28
CA TRP A 241 -13.20 -3.92 23.47
C TRP A 241 -13.79 -5.13 24.21
N LYS A 242 -14.35 -6.11 23.48
CA LYS A 242 -14.52 -7.50 23.99
C LYS A 242 -13.39 -8.35 23.41
N GLY A 243 -12.22 -8.26 24.04
CA GLY A 243 -11.15 -9.25 23.90
C GLY A 243 -11.45 -10.42 24.83
N SER A 244 -11.53 -11.64 24.29
CA SER A 244 -11.52 -12.84 25.14
C SER A 244 -10.13 -12.94 25.76
N SER A 245 -10.04 -12.74 27.06
CA SER A 245 -8.91 -13.15 27.86
C SER A 245 -8.87 -14.67 27.88
N THR A 246 -7.99 -15.29 27.11
CA THR A 246 -7.54 -16.65 27.42
C THR A 246 -6.48 -16.49 28.51
N GLN A 247 -6.89 -16.63 29.77
CA GLN A 247 -5.96 -16.84 30.87
C GLN A 247 -5.32 -18.21 30.66
N ASN A 248 -4.03 -18.23 30.36
CA ASN A 248 -3.21 -19.41 30.62
C ASN A 248 -3.00 -19.44 32.14
N ASN A 249 -3.71 -20.32 32.83
CA ASN A 249 -3.31 -20.71 34.17
C ASN A 249 -2.13 -21.69 34.03
N GLU A 250 -0.95 -21.21 34.41
CA GLU A 250 0.12 -22.05 34.90
C GLU A 250 -0.38 -22.79 36.15
N GLY A 251 -0.15 -24.09 36.17
CA GLY A 251 -0.36 -24.96 37.32
C GLY A 251 0.78 -25.96 37.38
N GLU A 252 1.88 -25.55 38.00
CA GLU A 252 2.97 -26.42 38.43
C GLU A 252 2.54 -27.29 39.62
N THR A 253 2.84 -28.59 39.49
CA THR A 253 3.31 -29.54 40.52
C THR A 253 2.54 -29.68 41.84
N SER A 254 2.01 -30.89 42.06
CA SER A 254 2.58 -31.88 43.00
C SER A 254 2.11 -33.28 42.64
#